data_AF-A0A521DPB9-F1
#
_entry.id   AF-A0A521DPB9-F1
#
_cell.length_a   1.000
_cell.length_b   1.000
_cell.length_c   1.000
_cell.angle_alpha   90.00
_cell.angle_beta   90.00
_cell.angle_gamma   90.00
#
_symmetry.space_group_name_H-M   'P 1'
#
loop_
_entity.id
_entity.type
_entity.pdbx_description
1 polymer ?
#
loop_
_entity_poly.entity_id
_entity_poly.type
_entity_poly.pdbx_seq_one_letter_code
_entity_poly.pdbx_strand_id
1 'polypeptide(L)'
;MIDHLVTFQFYNNPLFAKKDRQTLRERGFKSYIMNERAILTDFMISETTEGVYLKVFDEDFDSIKEILQEEKINEKGKLIPDGGDVLWEYCEIVNQYTMSRYKNGSKLFRILCVGILTVLAFSALSCDPKFEVVQPRQRIERLVLIRLKKDLSEEKKEEFLRKITELGSSLKNGKLYLKIEYGFQNSKEGLNAGYDVGIRISFRSYEDRDYFDGKLYESESSILTYRDFKDSLTPYMDPDNELFCFDFLSNEKGKGDVPGKEYRLDHWVLFKFRKDLTEAEKQMVIDRFMELKNSLKNGKPYIQFIEYGYENNKSAANLNFEIAFHLSFLSLEDRNYYVGKPFQNNPKHFDPMHDKFKSFVGSYLDPIGGVLVFDYDVIK
;
A
#
# COMPACT_ATOMS: atom_id res chain seq x y z
N MET A 1 29.17 0.13 19.79
CA MET A 1 28.39 -0.68 20.75
C MET A 1 27.07 -1.01 20.08
N ILE A 2 26.54 -2.21 20.29
CA ILE A 2 25.20 -2.54 19.81
C ILE A 2 24.28 -2.08 20.94
N ASP A 3 23.45 -1.08 20.68
CA ASP A 3 22.56 -0.54 21.71
C ASP A 3 21.50 -1.61 22.02
N HIS A 4 21.59 -2.20 23.21
CA HIS A 4 20.73 -3.29 23.64
C HIS A 4 19.43 -2.74 24.22
N LEU A 5 18.31 -3.16 23.64
CA LEU A 5 16.99 -2.78 24.11
C LEU A 5 16.54 -3.73 25.25
N VAL A 6 16.32 -3.18 26.44
CA VAL A 6 15.92 -3.92 27.64
C VAL A 6 14.48 -3.61 28.02
N THR A 7 13.82 -4.58 28.66
CA THR A 7 12.46 -4.36 29.20
C THR A 7 12.56 -3.50 30.44
N PHE A 8 11.89 -2.35 30.44
CA PHE A 8 11.87 -1.44 31.59
C PHE A 8 10.68 -1.74 32.51
N GLN A 9 9.46 -1.69 31.97
CA GLN A 9 8.25 -1.85 32.77
C GLN A 9 7.10 -2.46 31.98
N PHE A 10 6.28 -3.27 32.64
CA PHE A 10 5.01 -3.77 32.12
C PHE A 10 3.82 -2.91 32.57
N TYR A 11 2.85 -2.72 31.67
CA TYR A 11 1.64 -1.95 31.88
C TYR A 11 0.43 -2.77 31.47
N ASN A 12 -0.47 -2.99 32.44
CA ASN A 12 -1.78 -3.60 32.18
C ASN A 12 -2.73 -2.68 31.39
N ASN A 13 -2.47 -1.37 31.41
CA ASN A 13 -3.21 -0.39 30.61
C ASN A 13 -2.25 0.33 29.66
N PRO A 14 -2.39 0.16 28.35
CA PRO A 14 -1.50 0.75 27.35
C PRO A 14 -1.45 2.29 27.35
N LEU A 15 -2.47 2.97 27.87
CA LEU A 15 -2.48 4.42 28.00
C LEU A 15 -1.39 4.93 28.96
N PHE A 16 -1.10 4.19 30.03
CA PHE A 16 -0.04 4.56 30.96
C PHE A 16 1.34 4.34 30.34
N ALA A 17 1.51 3.29 29.54
CA ALA A 17 2.75 3.10 28.77
C ALA A 17 2.97 4.26 27.80
N LYS A 18 1.92 4.71 27.10
CA LYS A 18 1.99 5.85 26.17
C LYS A 18 2.35 7.15 26.86
N LYS A 19 1.81 7.39 28.06
CA LYS A 19 2.14 8.56 28.89
C LYS A 19 3.61 8.55 29.29
N ASP A 20 4.09 7.46 29.88
CA ASP A 20 5.48 7.35 30.31
C ASP A 20 6.44 7.46 29.11
N ARG A 21 6.11 6.84 27.97
CA ARG A 21 6.91 6.97 26.73
C ARG A 21 6.92 8.41 26.20
N GLN A 22 5.83 9.15 26.33
CA GLN A 22 5.77 10.57 25.97
C GLN A 22 6.66 11.42 26.88
N THR A 23 6.64 11.19 28.20
CA THR A 23 7.56 11.83 29.15
C THR A 23 9.02 11.58 28.75
N LEU A 24 9.38 10.32 28.44
CA LEU A 24 10.75 9.97 28.04
C LEU A 24 11.17 10.67 26.75
N ARG A 25 10.26 10.73 25.76
CA ARG A 25 10.49 11.44 24.50
C ARG A 25 10.71 12.93 24.71
N GLU A 26 9.95 13.57 25.60
CA GLU A 26 10.10 14.99 25.92
C GLU A 26 11.45 15.31 26.58
N ARG A 27 12.03 14.33 27.27
CA ARG A 27 13.37 14.42 27.86
C ARG A 27 14.48 13.88 26.96
N GLY A 28 14.18 13.57 25.70
CA GLY A 28 15.15 13.17 24.68
C GLY A 28 15.52 11.68 24.67
N PHE A 29 14.86 10.85 25.48
CA PHE A 29 15.13 9.41 25.53
C PHE A 29 14.33 8.65 24.47
N LYS A 30 14.99 7.70 23.81
CA LYS A 30 14.33 6.78 22.87
C LYS A 30 13.77 5.60 23.64
N SER A 31 12.49 5.31 23.41
CA SER A 31 11.80 4.20 24.05
C SER A 31 10.72 3.64 23.14
N TYR A 32 10.40 2.36 23.33
CA TYR A 32 9.47 1.62 22.50
C TYR A 32 8.44 0.91 23.37
N ILE A 33 7.19 0.84 22.90
CA ILE A 33 6.17 0.03 23.54
C ILE A 33 6.04 -1.24 22.72
N MET A 34 6.03 -2.38 23.38
CA MET A 34 6.00 -3.70 22.76
C MET A 34 4.95 -4.57 23.47
N ASN A 35 4.37 -5.53 22.78
CA ASN A 35 3.80 -6.70 23.46
C ASN A 35 4.79 -7.87 23.34
N GLU A 36 4.43 -9.06 23.85
CA GLU A 36 5.30 -10.25 23.77
C GLU A 36 5.75 -10.61 22.35
N ARG A 37 5.07 -10.08 21.32
CA ARG A 37 5.21 -10.52 19.92
C ARG A 37 5.72 -9.43 18.96
N ALA A 38 5.63 -8.15 19.31
CA ALA A 38 5.95 -7.06 18.38
C ALA A 38 6.20 -5.69 19.05
N ILE A 39 6.95 -4.83 18.35
CA ILE A 39 7.01 -3.39 18.62
C ILE A 39 5.72 -2.75 18.13
N LEU A 40 5.08 -1.95 18.99
CA LEU A 40 3.79 -1.32 18.75
C LEU A 40 3.94 0.17 18.45
N THR A 41 3.29 0.61 17.37
CA THR A 41 3.12 2.04 17.03
C THR A 41 2.00 2.65 17.86
N ASP A 42 1.98 3.98 17.98
CA ASP A 42 1.03 4.74 18.80
C ASP A 42 -0.45 4.44 18.64
N PHE A 43 -0.85 4.08 17.42
CA PHE A 43 -2.21 3.73 17.07
C PHE A 43 -2.57 2.29 17.51
N MET A 44 -1.60 1.38 17.53
CA MET A 44 -1.83 -0.02 17.91
C MET A 44 -1.87 -0.23 19.43
N ILE A 45 -1.40 0.74 20.21
CA ILE A 45 -1.33 0.67 21.67
C ILE A 45 -2.73 0.76 22.29
N SER A 46 -3.65 1.56 21.75
CA SER A 46 -5.02 1.68 22.29
C SER A 46 -5.89 0.46 22.03
N GLU A 47 -5.51 -0.38 21.07
CA GLU A 47 -6.29 -1.53 20.62
C GLU A 47 -5.81 -2.84 21.27
N THR A 48 -4.78 -2.82 22.13
CA THR A 48 -4.31 -4.03 22.81
C THR A 48 -5.16 -4.35 24.03
N THR A 49 -5.72 -5.55 24.06
CA THR A 49 -6.40 -6.09 25.27
C THR A 49 -5.44 -6.78 26.21
N GLU A 50 -4.25 -7.16 25.73
CA GLU A 50 -3.15 -7.72 26.51
C GLU A 50 -2.20 -6.58 26.94
N GLY A 51 -1.60 -6.70 28.12
CA GLY A 51 -0.69 -5.68 28.65
C GLY A 51 0.54 -5.47 27.76
N VAL A 52 1.22 -4.33 27.92
CA VAL A 52 2.33 -3.90 27.07
C VAL A 52 3.58 -3.62 27.90
N TYR A 53 4.74 -3.80 27.30
CA TYR A 53 6.06 -3.52 27.87
C TYR A 53 6.61 -2.21 27.29
N LEU A 54 7.03 -1.30 28.16
CA LEU A 54 7.93 -0.22 27.80
C LEU A 54 9.35 -0.77 27.78
N LYS A 55 10.04 -0.58 26.67
CA LYS A 55 11.43 -0.96 26.44
C LYS A 55 12.29 0.26 26.18
N VAL A 56 13.50 0.25 26.71
CA VAL A 56 14.45 1.37 26.68
C VAL A 56 15.83 0.83 26.34
N PHE A 57 16.76 1.71 25.99
CA PHE A 57 18.15 1.31 25.81
C PHE A 57 18.83 1.11 27.17
N ASP A 58 19.67 0.08 27.26
CA ASP A 58 20.35 -0.30 28.50
C ASP A 58 21.19 0.86 29.09
N GLU A 59 21.84 1.63 28.22
CA GLU A 59 22.62 2.82 28.61
C GLU A 59 21.79 3.94 29.25
N ASP A 60 20.49 3.99 28.95
CA ASP A 60 19.57 5.01 29.46
C ASP A 60 18.75 4.52 30.66
N PHE A 61 18.90 3.25 31.08
CA PHE A 61 18.00 2.59 32.02
C PHE A 61 17.92 3.29 33.37
N ASP A 62 19.06 3.64 33.96
CA ASP A 62 19.12 4.27 35.28
C ASP A 62 18.58 5.70 35.27
N SER A 63 18.89 6.48 34.22
CA SER A 63 18.36 7.84 34.05
C SER A 63 16.83 7.83 33.86
N ILE A 64 16.32 6.89 33.08
CA ILE A 64 14.88 6.73 32.86
C ILE A 64 14.16 6.30 34.15
N LYS A 65 14.81 5.45 34.96
CA LYS A 65 14.29 5.02 36.26
C LYS A 65 14.09 6.20 37.21
N GLU A 66 15.07 7.09 37.32
CA GLU A 66 14.99 8.29 38.15
C GLU A 66 13.86 9.22 37.70
N ILE A 67 13.78 9.51 36.39
CA ILE A 67 12.76 10.37 35.78
C ILE A 67 11.33 9.90 36.09
N LEU A 68 11.04 8.61 35.84
CA LEU A 68 9.69 8.08 36.00
C LEU A 68 9.33 7.84 37.47
N GLN A 69 10.32 7.67 38.35
CA GLN A 69 10.10 7.63 39.80
C GLN A 69 9.77 9.03 40.34
N GLU A 70 10.49 10.08 39.93
CA GLU A 70 10.19 11.47 40.29
C GLU A 70 8.79 11.89 39.87
N GLU A 71 8.35 11.55 38.64
CA GLU A 71 6.99 11.87 38.19
C GLU A 71 5.91 11.11 38.96
N LYS A 72 6.13 9.83 39.27
CA LYS A 72 5.17 9.06 40.09
C LYS A 72 5.08 9.57 41.53
N ILE A 73 6.16 10.11 42.08
CA ILE A 73 6.19 10.78 43.39
C ILE A 73 5.43 12.11 43.33
N ASN A 74 5.56 12.86 42.23
CA ASN A 74 4.86 14.13 42.03
C ASN A 74 3.35 13.96 41.77
N GLU A 75 2.92 12.90 41.07
CA GLU A 75 1.51 12.61 40.83
C GLU A 75 0.77 12.06 42.05
N LYS A 76 1.50 11.40 42.95
CA LYS A 76 0.96 10.85 44.21
C LYS A 76 1.66 11.52 45.38
N GLY A 77 1.30 12.75 45.72
CA GLY A 77 1.74 13.41 46.97
C GLY A 77 1.34 12.62 48.24
N LYS A 78 2.03 11.49 48.50
CA LYS A 78 2.13 10.62 49.68
C LYS A 78 2.52 9.19 49.24
N LEU A 79 3.61 8.69 49.83
CA LEU A 79 4.11 7.32 49.74
C LEU A 79 3.04 6.26 50.05
N ILE A 80 3.03 5.18 49.26
CA ILE A 80 2.54 3.85 49.67
C ILE A 80 3.57 2.81 49.20
N PRO A 81 4.10 1.94 50.08
CA PRO A 81 5.09 0.92 49.73
C PRO A 81 4.48 -0.40 49.25
N ASP A 82 5.32 -1.10 48.46
CA ASP A 82 5.41 -2.54 48.16
C ASP A 82 4.32 -3.31 47.40
N GLY A 83 4.82 -4.15 46.49
CA GLY A 83 4.15 -5.39 46.11
C GLY A 83 4.63 -6.05 44.81
N GLY A 84 5.79 -6.73 44.84
CA GLY A 84 5.94 -8.04 44.20
C GLY A 84 6.86 -8.16 42.98
N ASP A 85 8.03 -8.75 43.21
CA ASP A 85 8.93 -9.35 42.22
C ASP A 85 8.29 -10.51 41.44
N VAL A 86 8.61 -10.65 40.15
CA VAL A 86 8.70 -11.96 39.47
C VAL A 86 9.89 -11.96 38.50
N LEU A 87 10.85 -12.83 38.82
CA LEU A 87 12.05 -13.20 38.07
C LEU A 87 11.73 -14.17 36.91
N TRP A 88 12.62 -14.17 35.91
CA TRP A 88 12.66 -14.94 34.66
C TRP A 88 12.73 -16.47 34.80
N GLU A 89 12.19 -17.19 33.80
CA GLU A 89 12.81 -18.40 33.20
C GLU A 89 12.06 -18.88 31.94
N TYR A 90 12.72 -18.96 30.77
CA TYR A 90 12.52 -20.07 29.82
C TYR A 90 13.71 -20.26 28.86
N CYS A 91 14.07 -21.54 28.72
CA CYS A 91 15.27 -22.12 28.12
C CYS A 91 15.29 -22.24 26.57
N GLU A 92 16.52 -22.46 26.10
CA GLU A 92 16.96 -22.91 24.77
C GLU A 92 16.34 -24.23 24.26
N ILE A 93 16.40 -24.41 22.92
CA ILE A 93 16.52 -25.64 22.07
C ILE A 93 15.78 -25.34 20.73
N VAL A 94 16.24 -25.57 19.49
CA VAL A 94 17.43 -26.13 18.84
C VAL A 94 17.39 -25.63 17.38
N ASN A 95 18.54 -25.26 16.78
CA ASN A 95 18.67 -24.93 15.37
C ASN A 95 19.80 -25.74 14.74
N GLN A 96 19.48 -26.87 14.10
CA GLN A 96 20.30 -27.55 13.10
C GLN A 96 19.38 -28.36 12.20
N TYR A 97 19.25 -27.99 10.92
CA TYR A 97 19.26 -28.92 9.78
C TYR A 97 19.21 -28.13 8.47
N THR A 98 20.36 -28.04 7.79
CA THR A 98 20.44 -27.72 6.37
C THR A 98 21.39 -28.71 5.69
N MET A 99 21.08 -29.02 4.43
CA MET A 99 21.94 -29.66 3.40
C MET A 99 21.97 -31.20 3.33
N SER A 100 21.07 -31.77 2.52
CA SER A 100 21.36 -32.91 1.62
C SER A 100 20.09 -33.32 0.86
N ARG A 101 19.99 -32.96 -0.42
CA ARG A 101 19.33 -33.74 -1.50
C ARG A 101 19.24 -32.93 -2.79
N TYR A 102 20.23 -33.06 -3.67
CA TYR A 102 20.08 -32.96 -5.12
C TYR A 102 21.29 -33.63 -5.78
N LYS A 103 21.23 -34.96 -5.90
CA LYS A 103 22.04 -35.75 -6.84
C LYS A 103 21.20 -36.93 -7.29
N ASN A 104 20.66 -36.84 -8.51
CA ASN A 104 20.53 -37.92 -9.51
C ASN A 104 19.48 -37.54 -10.56
N GLY A 105 19.94 -36.83 -11.61
CA GLY A 105 19.22 -36.71 -12.89
C GLY A 105 20.14 -37.22 -13.99
N SER A 106 19.71 -38.27 -14.69
CA SER A 106 20.51 -39.06 -15.61
C SER A 106 20.94 -38.30 -16.87
N LYS A 107 22.17 -38.55 -17.31
CA LYS A 107 22.84 -37.98 -18.50
C LYS A 107 22.21 -38.36 -19.85
N LEU A 108 21.08 -39.07 -19.88
CA LEU A 108 20.49 -39.60 -21.12
C LEU A 108 19.47 -38.68 -21.82
N PHE A 109 19.05 -37.58 -21.18
CA PHE A 109 18.04 -36.67 -21.77
C PHE A 109 18.63 -35.49 -22.56
N ARG A 110 19.96 -35.30 -22.52
CA ARG A 110 20.62 -34.14 -23.17
C ARG A 110 21.10 -34.38 -24.61
N ILE A 111 21.03 -35.61 -25.13
CA ILE A 111 21.53 -35.94 -26.47
C ILE A 111 20.39 -36.05 -27.51
N LEU A 112 19.12 -36.13 -27.08
CA LEU A 112 17.99 -36.28 -28.01
C LEU A 112 17.35 -34.95 -28.47
N CYS A 113 17.50 -33.86 -27.71
CA CYS A 113 16.85 -32.57 -28.03
C CYS A 113 17.71 -31.61 -28.89
N VAL A 114 19.00 -31.89 -29.09
CA VAL A 114 19.89 -31.01 -29.87
C VAL A 114 19.90 -31.37 -31.37
N GLY A 115 19.55 -32.61 -31.74
CA GLY A 115 19.57 -33.08 -33.13
C GLY A 115 18.32 -32.78 -33.96
N ILE A 116 17.18 -32.46 -33.33
CA ILE A 116 15.90 -32.20 -34.05
C ILE A 116 15.66 -30.69 -34.27
N LEU A 117 16.31 -29.82 -33.49
CA LEU A 117 16.18 -28.36 -33.63
C LEU A 117 17.09 -27.76 -34.71
N THR A 118 18.10 -28.48 -35.20
CA THR A 118 19.00 -27.97 -36.25
C THR A 118 18.43 -28.12 -37.67
N VAL A 119 17.44 -29.01 -37.88
CA VAL A 119 16.86 -29.27 -39.21
C VAL A 119 15.70 -28.33 -39.54
N LEU A 120 15.06 -27.70 -38.54
CA LEU A 120 13.99 -26.71 -38.77
C LEU A 120 14.51 -25.27 -38.91
N ALA A 121 15.80 -25.01 -38.67
CA ALA A 121 16.39 -23.68 -38.79
C ALA A 121 16.86 -23.33 -40.23
N PHE A 122 16.84 -24.28 -41.17
CA PHE A 122 17.38 -24.06 -42.53
C PHE A 122 16.34 -23.81 -43.63
N SER A 123 15.05 -23.79 -43.31
CA SER A 123 13.97 -23.63 -44.31
C SER A 123 13.14 -22.33 -44.18
N ALA A 124 13.61 -21.33 -43.41
CA ALA A 124 12.93 -20.03 -43.28
C ALA A 124 13.78 -18.82 -43.72
N LEU A 125 14.89 -19.06 -44.42
CA LEU A 125 15.65 -18.01 -45.12
C LEU A 125 15.09 -17.84 -46.54
N SER A 126 13.87 -17.32 -46.66
CA SER A 126 13.41 -16.67 -47.89
C SER A 126 12.05 -16.02 -47.66
N CYS A 127 12.04 -14.70 -47.87
CA CYS A 127 10.91 -13.79 -47.89
C CYS A 127 10.37 -13.28 -46.55
N ASP A 128 10.35 -11.94 -46.49
CA ASP A 128 9.18 -11.11 -46.17
C ASP A 128 9.25 -10.27 -44.88
N PRO A 129 8.36 -9.26 -44.78
CA PRO A 129 8.64 -7.83 -44.71
C PRO A 129 9.05 -7.37 -43.31
N LYS A 130 9.32 -6.07 -43.14
CA LYS A 130 9.41 -5.43 -41.81
C LYS A 130 8.08 -5.62 -41.06
N PHE A 131 7.85 -6.77 -40.46
CA PHE A 131 6.88 -6.94 -39.40
C PHE A 131 7.39 -6.12 -38.23
N GLU A 132 6.89 -4.89 -38.08
CA GLU A 132 6.79 -4.31 -36.76
C GLU A 132 5.97 -5.30 -35.93
N VAL A 133 6.65 -6.04 -35.07
CA VAL A 133 5.99 -6.77 -34.01
C VAL A 133 5.34 -5.71 -33.15
N VAL A 134 4.06 -5.42 -33.40
CA VAL A 134 3.26 -4.54 -32.55
C VAL A 134 3.16 -5.24 -31.21
N GLN A 135 4.08 -4.89 -30.31
CA GLN A 135 4.05 -5.35 -28.93
C GLN A 135 2.65 -5.01 -28.37
N PRO A 136 1.95 -5.98 -27.76
CA PRO A 136 0.64 -5.73 -27.20
C PRO A 136 0.77 -4.57 -26.19
N ARG A 137 -0.11 -3.56 -26.30
CA ARG A 137 -0.11 -2.42 -25.38
C ARG A 137 -0.20 -2.91 -23.94
N GLN A 138 0.81 -2.58 -23.14
CA GLN A 138 0.84 -2.87 -21.72
C GLN A 138 0.44 -1.60 -20.99
N ARG A 139 -0.83 -1.51 -20.59
CA ARG A 139 -1.29 -0.37 -19.79
C ARG A 139 -0.82 -0.55 -18.36
N ILE A 140 0.06 0.36 -17.93
CA ILE A 140 0.55 0.41 -16.56
C ILE A 140 -0.17 1.55 -15.88
N GLU A 141 -0.72 1.26 -14.71
CA GLU A 141 -1.34 2.25 -13.86
C GLU A 141 -0.46 2.45 -12.63
N ARG A 142 -0.30 3.71 -12.23
CA ARG A 142 0.36 4.10 -10.99
C ARG A 142 -0.62 4.90 -10.16
N LEU A 143 -0.92 4.43 -8.95
CA LEU A 143 -1.63 5.17 -7.94
C LEU A 143 -0.62 5.85 -7.01
N VAL A 144 -0.75 7.15 -6.86
CA VAL A 144 0.00 7.97 -5.92
C VAL A 144 -0.96 8.57 -4.90
N LEU A 145 -0.72 8.30 -3.62
CA LEU A 145 -1.51 8.89 -2.53
C LEU A 145 -0.64 9.84 -1.69
N ILE A 146 -1.20 11.01 -1.41
CA ILE A 146 -0.49 12.12 -0.76
C ILE A 146 -1.28 12.60 0.45
N ARG A 147 -0.57 12.80 1.57
CA ARG A 147 -1.06 13.59 2.72
C ARG A 147 -0.58 15.02 2.58
N LEU A 148 -1.50 15.97 2.68
CA LEU A 148 -1.22 17.39 2.64
C LEU A 148 -0.96 17.92 4.05
N LYS A 149 -0.23 19.03 4.14
CA LYS A 149 -0.11 19.76 5.41
C LYS A 149 -1.48 20.23 5.89
N LYS A 150 -1.72 20.14 7.20
CA LYS A 150 -3.02 20.48 7.81
C LYS A 150 -3.39 21.96 7.69
N ASP A 151 -2.39 22.83 7.59
CA ASP A 151 -2.49 24.29 7.57
C ASP A 151 -2.33 24.89 6.15
N LEU A 152 -2.42 24.04 5.11
CA LEU A 152 -2.31 24.52 3.73
C LEU A 152 -3.47 25.47 3.37
N SER A 153 -3.15 26.69 2.93
CA SER A 153 -4.14 27.64 2.43
C SER A 153 -4.78 27.15 1.12
N GLU A 154 -5.98 27.64 0.79
CA GLU A 154 -6.64 27.31 -0.48
C GLU A 154 -5.79 27.70 -1.69
N GLU A 155 -5.12 28.86 -1.66
CA GLU A 155 -4.16 29.27 -2.71
C GLU A 155 -3.04 28.23 -2.90
N LYS A 156 -2.52 27.68 -1.80
CA LYS A 156 -1.47 26.64 -1.85
C LYS A 156 -2.02 25.30 -2.35
N LYS A 157 -3.28 24.98 -2.07
CA LYS A 157 -3.96 23.81 -2.67
C LYS A 157 -4.12 23.99 -4.18
N GLU A 158 -4.55 25.16 -4.64
CA GLU A 158 -4.67 25.47 -6.07
C GLU A 158 -3.31 25.40 -6.78
N GLU A 159 -2.26 25.93 -6.16
CA GLU A 159 -0.89 25.81 -6.66
C GLU A 159 -0.44 24.34 -6.75
N PHE A 160 -0.73 23.54 -5.72
CA PHE A 160 -0.47 22.11 -5.73
C PHE A 160 -1.20 21.39 -6.87
N LEU A 161 -2.49 21.68 -7.11
CA LEU A 161 -3.24 21.11 -8.22
C LEU A 161 -2.66 21.49 -9.58
N ARG A 162 -2.28 22.77 -9.75
CA ARG A 162 -1.66 23.26 -10.98
C ARG A 162 -0.39 22.48 -11.33
N LYS A 163 0.45 22.15 -10.34
CA LYS A 163 1.64 21.31 -10.54
C LYS A 163 1.31 19.91 -11.07
N ILE A 164 0.22 19.32 -10.59
CA ILE A 164 -0.25 18.01 -11.10
C ILE A 164 -0.73 18.14 -12.56
N THR A 165 -1.49 19.20 -12.89
CA THR A 165 -1.95 19.46 -14.25
C THR A 165 -0.79 19.70 -15.22
N GLU A 166 0.22 20.47 -14.81
CA GLU A 166 1.44 20.73 -15.58
C GLU A 166 2.18 19.42 -15.90
N LEU A 167 2.30 18.51 -14.92
CA LEU A 167 2.89 17.19 -15.14
C LEU A 167 2.13 16.40 -16.20
N GLY A 168 0.80 16.48 -16.20
CA GLY A 168 -0.07 15.82 -17.18
C GLY A 168 0.15 16.28 -18.63
N SER A 169 0.77 17.44 -18.82
CA SER A 169 1.11 18.01 -20.13
C SER A 169 2.51 17.63 -20.63
N SER A 170 3.23 16.78 -19.88
CA SER A 170 4.59 16.37 -20.21
C SER A 170 4.67 15.59 -21.53
N LEU A 171 5.68 15.90 -22.33
CA LEU A 171 5.90 15.29 -23.65
C LEU A 171 7.16 14.43 -23.65
N LYS A 172 7.09 13.29 -24.35
CA LYS A 172 8.23 12.47 -24.78
C LYS A 172 8.26 12.52 -26.30
N ASN A 173 9.35 13.02 -26.88
CA ASN A 173 9.49 13.20 -28.34
C ASN A 173 8.32 13.99 -28.97
N GLY A 174 7.88 15.06 -28.30
CA GLY A 174 6.77 15.91 -28.76
C GLY A 174 5.38 15.29 -28.67
N LYS A 175 5.22 14.13 -28.00
CA LYS A 175 3.93 13.44 -27.83
C LYS A 175 3.63 13.20 -26.35
N LEU A 176 2.36 13.30 -25.98
CA LEU A 176 1.89 12.86 -24.67
C LEU A 176 2.15 11.36 -24.52
N TYR A 177 2.82 10.99 -23.42
CA TYR A 177 3.24 9.62 -23.13
C TYR A 177 2.62 9.06 -21.85
N LEU A 178 1.99 9.92 -21.07
CA LEU A 178 1.26 9.58 -19.86
C LEU A 178 -0.11 10.26 -19.87
N LYS A 179 -1.02 9.78 -19.02
CA LYS A 179 -2.28 10.44 -18.70
C LYS A 179 -2.37 10.57 -17.19
N ILE A 180 -2.68 11.77 -16.68
CA ILE A 180 -2.90 12.00 -15.25
C ILE A 180 -4.36 12.32 -15.01
N GLU A 181 -4.92 11.70 -13.98
CA GLU A 181 -6.23 12.01 -13.42
C GLU A 181 -6.10 12.03 -11.90
N TYR A 182 -6.77 12.94 -11.20
CA TYR A 182 -6.60 13.10 -9.77
C TYR A 182 -7.88 13.61 -9.11
N GLY A 183 -7.89 13.58 -7.78
CA GLY A 183 -8.95 14.20 -7.00
C GLY A 183 -8.66 14.17 -5.52
N PHE A 184 -9.49 14.89 -4.76
CA PHE A 184 -9.45 14.86 -3.31
C PHE A 184 -10.25 13.69 -2.78
N GLN A 185 -9.76 13.14 -1.68
CA GLN A 185 -10.36 12.03 -0.99
C GLN A 185 -11.80 12.33 -0.58
N ASN A 186 -12.73 11.44 -0.94
CA ASN A 186 -14.14 11.51 -0.56
C ASN A 186 -14.74 10.15 -0.11
N SER A 187 -13.88 9.18 0.21
CA SER A 187 -14.33 7.85 0.66
C SER A 187 -15.11 7.93 1.97
N LYS A 188 -16.08 7.03 2.12
CA LYS A 188 -16.91 6.96 3.33
C LYS A 188 -16.37 5.94 4.33
N GLU A 189 -15.64 4.95 3.85
CA GLU A 189 -15.17 3.82 4.63
C GLU A 189 -14.15 4.18 5.71
N GLY A 190 -13.51 5.35 5.62
CA GLY A 190 -12.48 5.78 6.59
C GLY A 190 -11.20 4.93 6.53
N LEU A 191 -11.05 4.11 5.49
CA LEU A 191 -9.90 3.21 5.27
C LEU A 191 -8.85 3.83 4.36
N ASN A 192 -8.79 5.16 4.30
CA ASN A 192 -7.90 5.92 3.42
C ASN A 192 -6.50 6.12 3.96
N ALA A 193 -6.20 5.53 5.12
CA ALA A 193 -4.95 5.72 5.84
C ALA A 193 -4.54 7.20 5.98
N GLY A 194 -5.51 8.12 6.11
CA GLY A 194 -5.27 9.55 6.25
C GLY A 194 -4.75 10.28 5.01
N TYR A 195 -4.70 9.65 3.82
CA TYR A 195 -4.35 10.34 2.57
C TYR A 195 -5.47 11.30 2.12
N ASP A 196 -5.07 12.43 1.53
CA ASP A 196 -5.95 13.54 1.13
C ASP A 196 -6.14 13.62 -0.39
N VAL A 197 -5.14 13.25 -1.17
CA VAL A 197 -5.14 13.36 -2.63
C VAL A 197 -4.71 12.05 -3.26
N GLY A 198 -5.48 11.61 -4.25
CA GLY A 198 -5.14 10.47 -5.11
C GLY A 198 -4.82 10.96 -6.51
N ILE A 199 -3.73 10.46 -7.08
CA ILE A 199 -3.29 10.74 -8.45
C ILE A 199 -3.13 9.40 -9.15
N ARG A 200 -3.85 9.19 -10.24
CA ARG A 200 -3.65 8.08 -11.17
C ARG A 200 -2.82 8.55 -12.34
N ILE A 201 -1.74 7.82 -12.63
CA ILE A 201 -0.90 8.02 -13.80
C ILE A 201 -0.96 6.77 -14.66
N SER A 202 -1.46 6.90 -15.89
CA SER A 202 -1.57 5.81 -16.85
C SER A 202 -0.45 5.92 -17.90
N PHE A 203 0.33 4.86 -18.07
CA PHE A 203 1.38 4.73 -19.08
C PHE A 203 0.99 3.70 -20.13
N ARG A 204 1.47 3.88 -21.37
CA ARG A 204 1.20 2.95 -22.49
C ARG A 204 2.20 1.80 -22.58
N SER A 205 3.32 1.92 -21.86
CA SER A 205 4.42 0.96 -21.87
C SER A 205 5.32 1.11 -20.64
N TYR A 206 6.11 0.08 -20.32
CA TYR A 206 7.16 0.18 -19.30
C TYR A 206 8.20 1.25 -19.66
N GLU A 207 8.49 1.44 -20.95
CA GLU A 207 9.42 2.46 -21.42
C GLU A 207 8.92 3.88 -21.12
N ASP A 208 7.62 4.13 -21.21
CA ASP A 208 7.02 5.43 -20.85
C ASP A 208 7.07 5.67 -19.34
N ARG A 209 6.83 4.63 -18.53
CA ARG A 209 6.99 4.70 -17.07
C ARG A 209 8.45 4.91 -16.68
N ASP A 210 9.37 4.18 -17.29
CA ASP A 210 10.80 4.26 -16.96
C ASP A 210 11.40 5.60 -17.45
N TYR A 211 10.88 6.16 -18.54
CA TYR A 211 11.14 7.55 -18.95
C TYR A 211 10.68 8.52 -17.86
N PHE A 212 9.44 8.38 -17.37
CA PHE A 212 8.90 9.21 -16.29
C PHE A 212 9.73 9.11 -15.01
N ASP A 213 10.17 7.91 -14.65
CA ASP A 213 11.03 7.65 -13.49
C ASP A 213 12.46 8.19 -13.64
N GLY A 214 12.83 8.71 -14.81
CA GLY A 214 14.19 9.18 -15.10
C GLY A 214 15.23 8.06 -15.24
N LYS A 215 14.80 6.80 -15.39
CA LYS A 215 15.71 5.63 -15.50
C LYS A 215 16.39 5.50 -16.86
N LEU A 216 15.87 6.18 -17.88
CA LEU A 216 16.34 6.09 -19.26
C LEU A 216 17.28 7.22 -19.69
N TYR A 217 17.72 8.12 -18.78
CA TYR A 217 18.58 9.26 -19.12
C TYR A 217 19.79 9.42 -18.20
N GLU A 218 20.96 9.58 -18.83
CA GLU A 218 22.20 10.01 -18.17
C GLU A 218 22.57 11.48 -18.45
N SER A 219 21.89 12.24 -19.33
CA SER A 219 22.47 13.55 -19.73
C SER A 219 21.59 14.68 -20.30
N GLU A 220 20.25 14.67 -20.23
CA GLU A 220 19.46 15.82 -20.73
C GLU A 220 18.70 16.58 -19.63
N SER A 221 19.08 17.84 -19.47
CA SER A 221 18.75 18.79 -18.40
C SER A 221 17.35 19.43 -18.51
N SER A 222 16.37 18.79 -19.17
CA SER A 222 15.07 19.43 -19.43
C SER A 222 13.83 18.54 -19.22
N ILE A 223 13.99 17.33 -18.69
CA ILE A 223 12.85 16.43 -18.42
C ILE A 223 12.45 16.59 -16.96
N LEU A 224 11.19 16.99 -16.70
CA LEU A 224 10.58 16.86 -15.36
C LEU A 224 10.49 15.36 -15.04
N THR A 225 11.44 14.86 -14.27
CA THR A 225 11.45 13.47 -13.79
C THR A 225 10.46 13.28 -12.64
N TYR A 226 10.11 12.04 -12.30
CA TYR A 226 9.36 11.71 -11.09
C TYR A 226 9.98 12.33 -9.83
N ARG A 227 11.32 12.45 -9.80
CA ARG A 227 12.04 13.13 -8.73
C ARG A 227 11.70 14.62 -8.70
N ASP A 228 11.78 15.32 -9.83
CA ASP A 228 11.44 16.74 -9.91
C ASP A 228 9.98 16.99 -9.54
N PHE A 229 9.09 16.08 -9.95
CA PHE A 229 7.70 16.10 -9.54
C PHE A 229 7.57 15.96 -8.02
N LYS A 230 8.15 14.92 -7.40
CA LYS A 230 8.13 14.70 -5.95
C LYS A 230 8.70 15.91 -5.19
N ASP A 231 9.84 16.42 -5.64
CA ASP A 231 10.52 17.58 -5.04
C ASP A 231 9.63 18.83 -5.14
N SER A 232 8.94 19.01 -6.27
CA SER A 232 7.99 20.11 -6.47
C SER A 232 6.74 20.03 -5.58
N LEU A 233 6.34 18.83 -5.15
CA LEU A 233 5.18 18.62 -4.27
C LEU A 233 5.54 18.69 -2.78
N THR A 234 6.80 18.45 -2.44
CA THR A 234 7.31 18.42 -1.05
C THR A 234 6.87 19.63 -0.20
N PRO A 235 6.83 20.88 -0.71
CA PRO A 235 6.36 22.03 0.08
C PRO A 235 4.92 21.92 0.59
N TYR A 236 4.06 21.11 -0.05
CA TYR A 236 2.64 20.95 0.28
C TYR A 236 2.34 19.69 1.07
N MET A 237 3.29 18.75 1.12
CA MET A 237 3.13 17.45 1.73
C MET A 237 3.37 17.50 3.24
N ASP A 238 2.66 16.66 3.98
CA ASP A 238 2.94 16.43 5.40
C ASP A 238 4.40 15.99 5.57
N PRO A 239 5.22 16.72 6.37
CA PRO A 239 6.66 16.43 6.50
C PRO A 239 6.96 15.07 7.13
N ASP A 240 6.01 14.51 7.89
CA ASP A 240 6.17 13.20 8.54
C ASP A 240 5.76 12.04 7.63
N ASN A 241 5.36 12.31 6.37
CA ASN A 241 4.75 11.30 5.52
C ASN A 241 5.45 11.11 4.17
N GLU A 242 5.78 9.86 3.88
CA GLU A 242 6.21 9.45 2.56
C GLU A 242 4.99 9.33 1.61
N LEU A 243 5.19 9.77 0.36
CA LEU A 243 4.25 9.55 -0.73
C LEU A 243 4.07 8.04 -0.93
N PHE A 244 2.83 7.59 -0.90
CA PHE A 244 2.51 6.20 -1.22
C PHE A 244 2.41 6.03 -2.72
N CYS A 245 3.04 4.99 -3.25
CA CYS A 245 3.06 4.69 -4.67
C CYS A 245 2.78 3.21 -4.87
N PHE A 246 1.82 2.89 -5.74
CA PHE A 246 1.45 1.54 -6.11
C PHE A 246 1.37 1.42 -7.64
N ASP A 247 2.21 0.57 -8.23
CA ASP A 247 2.23 0.37 -9.69
C ASP A 247 1.69 -1.01 -10.03
N PHE A 248 0.82 -1.09 -11.02
CA PHE A 248 0.41 -2.38 -11.54
C PHE A 248 0.23 -2.40 -13.05
N LEU A 249 0.36 -3.61 -13.59
CA LEU A 249 -0.01 -3.89 -14.96
C LEU A 249 -1.50 -4.25 -14.98
N SER A 250 -2.30 -3.45 -15.68
CA SER A 250 -3.74 -3.67 -15.79
C SER A 250 -4.05 -5.03 -16.41
N ASN A 251 -4.95 -5.79 -15.78
CA ASN A 251 -5.47 -7.06 -16.30
C ASN A 251 -6.21 -6.90 -17.64
N GLU A 252 -6.68 -5.69 -17.97
CA GLU A 252 -7.38 -5.37 -19.22
C GLU A 252 -6.46 -5.24 -20.44
N LYS A 253 -5.12 -5.28 -20.24
CA LYS A 253 -4.12 -5.25 -21.32
C LYS A 253 -4.36 -4.11 -22.34
N GLY A 254 -4.74 -2.93 -21.83
CA GLY A 254 -4.99 -1.74 -22.63
C GLY A 254 -6.30 -1.71 -23.43
N LYS A 255 -7.24 -2.62 -23.18
CA LYS A 255 -8.56 -2.66 -23.86
C LYS A 255 -9.70 -1.97 -23.09
N GLY A 256 -9.58 -1.86 -21.77
CA GLY A 256 -10.65 -1.26 -20.95
C GLY A 256 -10.57 0.26 -20.96
N ASP A 257 -11.35 0.95 -21.79
CA ASP A 257 -11.39 2.41 -21.72
C ASP A 257 -12.07 2.85 -20.42
N VAL A 258 -11.34 3.57 -19.57
CA VAL A 258 -11.92 4.22 -18.40
C VAL A 258 -12.89 5.30 -18.93
N PRO A 259 -14.16 5.33 -18.50
CA PRO A 259 -15.16 6.22 -19.06
C PRO A 259 -14.70 7.69 -19.10
N GLY A 260 -14.84 8.32 -20.26
CA GLY A 260 -14.54 9.74 -20.47
C GLY A 260 -15.68 10.71 -20.13
N LYS A 261 -16.77 10.23 -19.49
CA LYS A 261 -17.99 11.03 -19.19
C LYS A 261 -17.68 12.27 -18.35
N GLU A 262 -18.60 13.24 -18.34
CA GLU A 262 -18.45 14.53 -17.63
C GLU A 262 -18.18 14.35 -16.13
N TYR A 263 -18.87 13.42 -15.47
CA TYR A 263 -18.60 13.02 -14.09
C TYR A 263 -18.11 11.58 -14.01
N ARG A 264 -17.06 11.36 -13.21
CA ARG A 264 -16.53 10.04 -12.86
C ARG A 264 -16.01 10.07 -11.43
N LEU A 265 -16.37 9.05 -10.66
CA LEU A 265 -15.80 8.79 -9.34
C LEU A 265 -14.96 7.52 -9.45
N ASP A 266 -13.68 7.60 -9.10
CA ASP A 266 -12.79 6.43 -9.04
C ASP A 266 -12.69 5.95 -7.60
N HIS A 267 -12.77 4.63 -7.43
CA HIS A 267 -12.72 3.91 -6.16
C HIS A 267 -11.60 2.88 -6.23
N TRP A 268 -10.65 3.01 -5.33
CA TRP A 268 -9.45 2.20 -5.25
C TRP A 268 -9.52 1.32 -4.02
N VAL A 269 -9.23 0.02 -4.20
CA VAL A 269 -9.15 -0.94 -3.11
C VAL A 269 -7.84 -1.68 -3.23
N LEU A 270 -6.98 -1.55 -2.22
CA LEU A 270 -5.71 -2.25 -2.16
C LEU A 270 -5.80 -3.32 -1.08
N PHE A 271 -5.34 -4.53 -1.40
CA PHE A 271 -5.27 -5.63 -0.45
C PHE A 271 -3.84 -6.04 -0.15
N LYS A 272 -3.60 -6.20 1.14
CA LYS A 272 -2.45 -6.90 1.69
C LYS A 272 -2.98 -8.21 2.24
N PHE A 273 -2.61 -9.33 1.62
CA PHE A 273 -3.08 -10.62 2.05
C PHE A 273 -2.36 -11.06 3.33
N ARG A 274 -3.01 -11.94 4.10
CA ARG A 274 -2.30 -12.63 5.18
C ARG A 274 -1.22 -13.55 4.60
N LYS A 275 -0.12 -13.70 5.34
CA LYS A 275 1.12 -14.34 4.86
C LYS A 275 0.99 -15.83 4.55
N ASP A 276 -0.05 -16.51 5.06
CA ASP A 276 -0.28 -17.94 4.91
C ASP A 276 -1.17 -18.31 3.71
N LEU A 277 -1.61 -17.34 2.91
CA LEU A 277 -2.41 -17.64 1.71
C LEU A 277 -1.58 -18.31 0.61
N THR A 278 -2.18 -19.33 0.02
CA THR A 278 -1.77 -19.89 -1.26
C THR A 278 -2.16 -18.97 -2.42
N GLU A 279 -1.45 -19.08 -3.55
CA GLU A 279 -1.79 -18.33 -4.77
C GLU A 279 -3.20 -18.67 -5.30
N ALA A 280 -3.70 -19.89 -5.06
CA ALA A 280 -5.06 -20.27 -5.41
C ALA A 280 -6.13 -19.54 -4.57
N GLU A 281 -5.86 -19.33 -3.28
CA GLU A 281 -6.75 -18.53 -2.42
C GLU A 281 -6.72 -17.05 -2.81
N LYS A 282 -5.54 -16.50 -3.11
CA LYS A 282 -5.43 -15.13 -3.64
C LYS A 282 -6.22 -14.97 -4.94
N GLN A 283 -6.07 -15.91 -5.87
CA GLN A 283 -6.83 -15.90 -7.13
C GLN A 283 -8.35 -16.00 -6.89
N MET A 284 -8.79 -16.80 -5.92
CA MET A 284 -10.20 -16.88 -5.55
C MET A 284 -10.76 -15.54 -5.05
N VAL A 285 -9.98 -14.78 -4.29
CA VAL A 285 -10.37 -13.43 -3.87
C VAL A 285 -10.50 -12.51 -5.08
N ILE A 286 -9.53 -12.55 -6.00
CA ILE A 286 -9.54 -11.76 -7.23
C ILE A 286 -10.74 -12.08 -8.09
N ASP A 287 -11.00 -13.36 -8.35
CA ASP A 287 -12.11 -13.81 -9.20
C ASP A 287 -13.44 -13.31 -8.64
N ARG A 288 -13.66 -13.46 -7.32
CA ARG A 288 -14.87 -12.97 -6.64
C ARG A 288 -14.99 -11.45 -6.64
N PHE A 289 -13.87 -10.72 -6.55
CA PHE A 289 -13.88 -9.26 -6.70
C PHE A 289 -14.28 -8.88 -8.13
N MET A 290 -13.69 -9.52 -9.13
CA MET A 290 -13.98 -9.24 -10.55
C MET A 290 -15.39 -9.63 -10.96
N GLU A 291 -16.02 -10.59 -10.28
CA GLU A 291 -17.43 -10.93 -10.45
C GLU A 291 -18.36 -9.76 -10.10
N LEU A 292 -17.94 -8.81 -9.25
CA LEU A 292 -18.74 -7.62 -8.86
C LEU A 292 -19.14 -6.77 -10.07
N LYS A 293 -18.42 -6.87 -11.19
CA LYS A 293 -18.81 -6.23 -12.46
C LYS A 293 -20.23 -6.60 -12.93
N ASN A 294 -20.74 -7.74 -12.46
CA ASN A 294 -22.08 -8.24 -12.78
C ASN A 294 -23.16 -7.72 -11.80
N SER A 295 -22.79 -6.95 -10.77
CA SER A 295 -23.74 -6.36 -9.83
C SER A 295 -24.69 -5.40 -10.54
N LEU A 296 -25.96 -5.46 -10.14
CA LEU A 296 -27.03 -4.63 -10.69
C LEU A 296 -27.64 -3.74 -9.62
N LYS A 297 -27.95 -2.50 -10.01
CA LYS A 297 -28.79 -1.57 -9.25
C LYS A 297 -30.07 -1.35 -10.06
N ASN A 298 -31.22 -1.69 -9.48
CA ASN A 298 -32.52 -1.63 -10.17
C ASN A 298 -32.52 -2.37 -11.53
N GLY A 299 -31.86 -3.52 -11.60
CA GLY A 299 -31.77 -4.35 -12.81
C GLY A 299 -30.79 -3.85 -13.88
N LYS A 300 -30.00 -2.81 -13.60
CA LYS A 300 -29.03 -2.23 -14.55
C LYS A 300 -27.60 -2.28 -14.01
N PRO A 301 -26.58 -2.53 -14.85
CA PRO A 301 -25.19 -2.37 -14.46
C PRO A 301 -24.91 -0.92 -14.05
N TYR A 302 -24.16 -0.75 -12.96
CA TYR A 302 -23.86 0.57 -12.42
C TYR A 302 -22.37 0.79 -12.16
N ILE A 303 -21.60 -0.27 -11.90
CA ILE A 303 -20.13 -0.26 -12.01
C ILE A 303 -19.77 -0.13 -13.50
N GLN A 304 -19.13 0.98 -13.88
CA GLN A 304 -18.81 1.24 -15.29
C GLN A 304 -17.50 0.61 -15.72
N PHE A 305 -16.60 0.47 -14.77
CA PHE A 305 -15.24 0.04 -15.01
C PHE A 305 -14.75 -0.68 -13.77
N ILE A 306 -13.99 -1.75 -13.97
CA ILE A 306 -13.36 -2.54 -12.94
C ILE A 306 -12.14 -3.22 -13.52
N GLU A 307 -11.01 -3.07 -12.86
CA GLU A 307 -9.75 -3.73 -13.21
C GLU A 307 -8.97 -4.06 -11.94
N TYR A 308 -7.91 -4.84 -12.11
CA TYR A 308 -6.94 -5.11 -11.06
C TYR A 308 -5.53 -5.24 -11.61
N GLY A 309 -4.57 -5.24 -10.71
CA GLY A 309 -3.26 -5.80 -10.97
C GLY A 309 -2.38 -5.88 -9.73
N TYR A 310 -1.38 -6.74 -9.83
CA TYR A 310 -0.39 -6.92 -8.78
C TYR A 310 0.64 -5.80 -8.79
N GLU A 311 1.12 -5.49 -7.59
CA GLU A 311 2.22 -4.55 -7.39
C GLU A 311 3.43 -5.00 -8.22
N ASN A 312 3.91 -4.12 -9.09
CA ASN A 312 5.02 -4.38 -10.00
C ASN A 312 6.22 -3.45 -9.78
N ASN A 313 6.10 -2.51 -8.84
CA ASN A 313 7.17 -1.65 -8.37
C ASN A 313 7.65 -2.09 -6.98
N LYS A 314 8.92 -2.48 -6.91
CA LYS A 314 9.57 -2.95 -5.67
C LYS A 314 10.10 -1.79 -4.81
N SER A 315 9.49 -0.60 -4.89
CA SER A 315 9.89 0.52 -4.03
C SER A 315 9.36 0.31 -2.61
N ALA A 316 10.15 0.69 -1.60
CA ALA A 316 9.82 0.48 -0.19
C ALA A 316 8.57 1.24 0.32
N ALA A 317 7.96 2.10 -0.51
CA ALA A 317 6.87 2.99 -0.15
C ALA A 317 5.45 2.39 -0.34
N ASN A 318 5.33 1.09 -0.67
CA ASN A 318 4.06 0.44 -1.03
C ASN A 318 3.31 -0.20 0.17
N LEU A 319 3.76 0.01 1.41
CA LEU A 319 3.17 -0.52 2.65
C LEU A 319 2.88 -2.04 2.64
N ASN A 320 3.54 -2.80 1.75
CA ASN A 320 3.32 -4.23 1.49
C ASN A 320 1.92 -4.60 0.97
N PHE A 321 1.19 -3.69 0.33
CA PHE A 321 0.02 -4.08 -0.47
C PHE A 321 0.48 -4.92 -1.67
N GLU A 322 -0.27 -5.98 -1.98
CA GLU A 322 0.09 -6.93 -3.04
C GLU A 322 -0.70 -6.69 -4.33
N ILE A 323 -1.94 -6.22 -4.21
CA ILE A 323 -2.87 -6.07 -5.32
C ILE A 323 -3.71 -4.82 -5.14
N ALA A 324 -3.99 -4.13 -6.24
CA ALA A 324 -4.96 -3.06 -6.32
C ALA A 324 -6.11 -3.44 -7.23
N PHE A 325 -7.29 -2.96 -6.89
CA PHE A 325 -8.49 -2.94 -7.71
C PHE A 325 -8.90 -1.49 -7.92
N HIS A 326 -9.32 -1.19 -9.15
CA HIS A 326 -9.78 0.13 -9.54
C HIS A 326 -11.15 0.02 -10.16
N LEU A 327 -12.12 0.74 -9.60
CA LEU A 327 -13.49 0.80 -10.06
C LEU A 327 -13.85 2.24 -10.40
N SER A 328 -14.74 2.42 -11.39
CA SER A 328 -15.33 3.74 -11.66
C SER A 328 -16.86 3.71 -11.63
N PHE A 329 -17.43 4.77 -11.08
CA PHE A 329 -18.87 5.03 -10.99
C PHE A 329 -19.23 6.34 -11.70
N LEU A 330 -20.50 6.49 -12.09
CA LEU A 330 -21.03 7.72 -12.71
C LEU A 330 -21.78 8.61 -11.74
N SER A 331 -21.89 8.21 -10.49
CA SER A 331 -22.52 9.02 -9.46
C SER A 331 -22.01 8.62 -8.08
N LEU A 332 -22.03 9.58 -7.16
CA LEU A 332 -21.82 9.33 -5.74
C LEU A 332 -22.88 8.34 -5.19
N GLU A 333 -24.09 8.36 -5.73
CA GLU A 333 -25.18 7.44 -5.34
C GLU A 333 -24.87 5.99 -5.70
N ASP A 334 -24.27 5.75 -6.87
CA ASP A 334 -23.84 4.42 -7.32
C ASP A 334 -22.70 3.89 -6.46
N ARG A 335 -21.70 4.74 -6.14
CA ARG A 335 -20.65 4.38 -5.18
C ARG A 335 -21.25 4.08 -3.81
N ASN A 336 -22.17 4.90 -3.30
CA ASN A 336 -22.80 4.66 -1.99
C ASN A 336 -23.59 3.35 -1.95
N TYR A 337 -24.30 3.01 -3.04
CA TYR A 337 -24.99 1.73 -3.18
C TYR A 337 -24.00 0.56 -3.17
N TYR A 338 -22.87 0.68 -3.88
CA TYR A 338 -21.78 -0.30 -3.83
C TYR A 338 -21.26 -0.48 -2.40
N VAL A 339 -20.78 0.59 -1.77
CA VAL A 339 -20.15 0.53 -0.44
C VAL A 339 -21.12 -0.04 0.59
N GLY A 340 -22.37 0.41 0.60
CA GLY A 340 -23.42 -0.17 1.43
C GLY A 340 -23.15 -0.06 2.94
N LYS A 341 -23.15 -1.21 3.64
CA LYS A 341 -22.94 -1.27 5.09
C LYS A 341 -21.54 -0.80 5.53
N PRO A 342 -21.40 -0.20 6.74
CA PRO A 342 -22.46 0.06 7.71
C PRO A 342 -23.29 1.33 7.44
N PHE A 343 -22.95 2.11 6.41
CA PHE A 343 -23.59 3.40 6.11
C PHE A 343 -25.01 3.28 5.57
N GLN A 344 -25.37 2.11 5.02
CA GLN A 344 -26.70 1.79 4.54
C GLN A 344 -27.10 0.39 5.00
N ASN A 345 -28.17 0.31 5.80
CA ASN A 345 -28.64 -0.95 6.40
C ASN A 345 -29.89 -1.53 5.74
N ASN A 346 -30.57 -0.77 4.86
CA ASN A 346 -31.72 -1.29 4.14
C ASN A 346 -31.26 -2.20 2.98
N PRO A 347 -31.65 -3.50 2.95
CA PRO A 347 -31.25 -4.45 1.90
C PRO A 347 -31.65 -4.07 0.48
N LYS A 348 -32.59 -3.12 0.30
CA LYS A 348 -32.96 -2.59 -1.02
C LYS A 348 -32.04 -1.46 -1.51
N HIS A 349 -31.15 -0.96 -0.66
CA HIS A 349 -30.36 0.25 -0.91
C HIS A 349 -28.85 0.01 -0.89
N PHE A 350 -28.40 -1.24 -0.81
CA PHE A 350 -26.99 -1.58 -0.99
C PHE A 350 -26.83 -2.79 -1.89
N ASP A 351 -25.65 -2.93 -2.48
CA ASP A 351 -25.31 -4.08 -3.32
C ASP A 351 -25.14 -5.36 -2.48
N PRO A 352 -26.04 -6.35 -2.58
CA PRO A 352 -25.93 -7.60 -1.83
C PRO A 352 -24.72 -8.44 -2.27
N MET A 353 -24.20 -8.25 -3.48
CA MET A 353 -23.04 -8.98 -3.96
C MET A 353 -21.76 -8.45 -3.33
N HIS A 354 -21.57 -7.12 -3.32
CA HIS A 354 -20.46 -6.50 -2.61
C HIS A 354 -20.53 -6.73 -1.09
N ASP A 355 -21.72 -6.71 -0.47
CA ASP A 355 -21.87 -7.01 0.97
C ASP A 355 -21.39 -8.44 1.31
N LYS A 356 -21.74 -9.42 0.47
CA LYS A 356 -21.24 -10.80 0.59
C LYS A 356 -19.74 -10.87 0.36
N PHE A 357 -19.22 -10.14 -0.62
CA PHE A 357 -17.78 -10.09 -0.89
C PHE A 357 -17.00 -9.55 0.31
N LYS A 358 -17.43 -8.43 0.91
CA LYS A 358 -16.78 -7.87 2.11
C LYS A 358 -16.74 -8.86 3.28
N SER A 359 -17.84 -9.58 3.50
CA SER A 359 -17.92 -10.61 4.53
C SER A 359 -16.99 -11.79 4.24
N PHE A 360 -16.84 -12.15 2.97
CA PHE A 360 -15.94 -13.22 2.52
C PHE A 360 -14.47 -12.83 2.61
N VAL A 361 -14.09 -11.64 2.13
CA VAL A 361 -12.68 -11.27 1.95
C VAL A 361 -11.95 -11.01 3.26
N GLY A 362 -12.67 -10.62 4.32
CA GLY A 362 -12.07 -10.22 5.60
C GLY A 362 -11.09 -11.24 6.18
N SER A 363 -11.37 -12.55 6.08
CA SER A 363 -10.49 -13.62 6.59
C SER A 363 -9.24 -13.88 5.74
N TYR A 364 -9.12 -13.25 4.56
CA TYR A 364 -8.00 -13.40 3.63
C TYR A 364 -7.00 -12.23 3.73
N LEU A 365 -7.38 -11.15 4.40
CA LEU A 365 -6.56 -9.95 4.50
C LEU A 365 -5.68 -9.98 5.75
N ASP A 366 -4.57 -9.26 5.71
CA ASP A 366 -3.75 -9.04 6.88
C ASP A 366 -4.60 -8.34 7.97
N PRO A 367 -4.64 -8.86 9.20
CA PRO A 367 -5.46 -8.27 10.27
C PRO A 367 -5.04 -6.82 10.60
N ILE A 368 -3.81 -6.42 10.24
CA ILE A 368 -3.25 -5.10 10.49
C ILE A 368 -3.11 -4.37 9.15
N GLY A 369 -4.10 -3.51 8.85
CA GLY A 369 -4.08 -2.67 7.65
C GLY A 369 -4.16 -3.48 6.34
N GLY A 370 -4.83 -4.63 6.35
CA GLY A 370 -5.00 -5.50 5.19
C GLY A 370 -5.77 -4.90 4.01
N VAL A 371 -6.42 -3.76 4.22
CA VAL A 371 -7.17 -3.02 3.22
C VAL A 371 -6.88 -1.53 3.29
N LEU A 372 -6.71 -0.91 2.12
CA LEU A 372 -6.77 0.54 1.94
C LEU A 372 -7.85 0.85 0.90
N VAL A 373 -8.72 1.79 1.21
CA VAL A 373 -9.77 2.27 0.30
C VAL A 373 -9.62 3.76 0.08
N PHE A 374 -9.61 4.17 -1.18
CA PHE A 374 -9.46 5.57 -1.56
C PHE A 374 -10.43 5.93 -2.69
N ASP A 375 -11.21 6.99 -2.50
CA ASP A 375 -12.24 7.41 -3.44
C ASP A 375 -12.02 8.86 -3.79
N TYR A 376 -12.19 9.23 -5.06
CA TYR A 376 -12.19 10.63 -5.43
C TYR A 376 -13.06 10.88 -6.66
N ASP A 377 -13.64 12.08 -6.70
CA ASP A 377 -14.19 12.63 -7.93
C ASP A 377 -13.03 13.03 -8.84
N VAL A 378 -13.07 12.57 -10.08
CA VAL A 378 -11.98 12.82 -11.04
C VAL A 378 -12.09 14.25 -11.55
N ILE A 379 -11.09 15.05 -11.19
CA ILE A 379 -10.90 16.40 -11.70
C ILE A 379 -10.13 16.28 -13.02
N LYS A 380 -10.66 16.91 -14.08
CA LYS A 380 -10.06 16.91 -15.42
C LYS A 380 -9.25 18.17 -15.69
#